data_AF-A0A5J6ZC13-F1
#
_entry.id   AF-A0A5J6ZC13-F1
#
_cell.length_a   1.000
_cell.length_b   1.000
_cell.length_c   1.000
_cell.angle_alpha   90.00
_cell.angle_beta   90.00
_cell.angle_gamma   90.00
#
_symmetry.space_group_name_H-M   'P 1'
#
loop_
_entity.id
_entity.type
_entity.pdbx_description
1 polymer ?
#
loop_
_entity_poly.entity_id
_entity_poly.type
_entity_poly.pdbx_seq_one_letter_code
_entity_poly.pdbx_strand_id
1 'polypeptide(L)'
;MLKTFIFSIIFILGCNTSLNIKKNFSLNKKQIEKTIHRWNVIIKNASIKYNVDEKLIKSIIYVESSGNTFARSSSNAIGLMQIKPSAAGLDIYRLIGKKGKPSIKELYNPQTNINIGTSYIHLLQKRNLFGIKNKEIMRYATIVAYVNGTNALLKIFAKNQDEAIKIINSITIKKFFQYIKKHPSKQASNYLEKVIKVYKLI
;
A
#
# COMPACT_ATOMS: atom_id res chain seq x y z
N MET A 1 -10.71 17.51 30.11
CA MET A 1 -9.61 16.76 29.47
C MET A 1 -9.71 16.87 27.96
N LEU A 2 -8.91 17.75 27.38
CA LEU A 2 -8.96 18.15 25.97
C LEU A 2 -8.29 17.07 25.10
N LYS A 3 -9.06 16.38 24.24
CA LYS A 3 -8.52 15.43 23.25
C LYS A 3 -8.01 16.21 22.04
N THR A 4 -6.70 16.42 21.96
CA THR A 4 -6.04 16.96 20.76
C THR A 4 -6.06 15.91 19.64
N PHE A 5 -6.92 16.12 18.65
CA PHE A 5 -6.85 15.45 17.36
C PHE A 5 -5.74 16.08 16.52
N ILE A 6 -4.59 15.41 16.40
CA ILE A 6 -3.53 15.83 15.48
C ILE A 6 -3.91 15.32 14.08
N PHE A 7 -4.53 16.19 13.29
CA PHE A 7 -4.59 16.04 11.83
C PHE A 7 -3.21 16.40 11.26
N SER A 8 -2.42 15.39 10.88
CA SER A 8 -1.19 15.62 10.11
C SER A 8 -1.55 16.02 8.69
N ILE A 9 -1.63 17.33 8.48
CA ILE A 9 -1.77 18.02 7.19
C ILE A 9 -0.51 17.71 6.35
N ILE A 10 -0.69 17.03 5.22
CA ILE A 10 0.35 16.89 4.19
C ILE A 10 0.15 18.05 3.20
N PHE A 11 0.87 19.15 3.41
CA PHE A 11 1.09 20.17 2.38
C PHE A 11 2.36 19.81 1.62
N ILE A 12 2.26 19.73 0.29
CA ILE A 12 3.40 19.88 -0.62
C ILE A 12 3.04 21.09 -1.51
N LEU A 13 3.66 22.23 -1.23
CA LEU A 13 3.88 23.35 -2.15
C LEU A 13 5.36 23.68 -1.98
N GLY A 14 6.17 23.95 -3.00
CA GLY A 14 5.95 24.25 -4.40
C GLY A 14 7.20 25.05 -4.81
N CYS A 15 7.87 24.67 -5.88
CA CYS A 15 8.87 25.52 -6.51
C CYS A 15 8.33 25.81 -7.91
N ASN A 16 7.84 27.04 -8.11
CA ASN A 16 7.43 27.56 -9.40
C ASN A 16 8.67 28.11 -10.10
N THR A 17 9.21 27.34 -11.05
CA THR A 17 9.83 27.91 -12.24
C THR A 17 9.10 27.33 -13.44
N SER A 18 8.53 28.23 -14.24
CA SER A 18 7.78 27.93 -15.45
C SER A 18 8.68 27.31 -16.50
N LEU A 19 8.83 25.99 -16.47
CA LEU A 19 9.16 25.19 -17.63
C LEU A 19 8.05 24.18 -17.83
N ASN A 20 7.20 24.52 -18.80
CA ASN A 20 6.03 23.82 -19.28
C ASN A 20 6.45 22.50 -19.95
N ILE A 21 6.99 21.57 -19.18
CA ILE A 21 7.23 20.19 -19.61
C ILE A 21 6.16 19.34 -18.94
N LYS A 22 4.97 19.31 -19.56
CA LYS A 22 4.12 18.12 -19.50
C LYS A 22 4.93 16.95 -20.08
N LYS A 23 5.85 16.40 -19.30
CA LYS A 23 6.43 15.09 -19.57
C LYS A 23 5.30 14.12 -19.28
N ASN A 24 4.47 13.89 -20.30
CA ASN A 24 3.75 12.64 -20.45
C ASN A 24 4.82 11.55 -20.56
N PHE A 25 5.42 11.18 -19.43
CA PHE A 25 6.21 9.98 -19.33
C PHE A 25 5.20 8.87 -19.55
N SER A 26 5.12 8.37 -20.78
CA SER A 26 4.37 7.17 -21.10
C SER A 26 4.95 6.09 -20.19
N LEU A 27 4.21 5.76 -19.12
CA LEU A 27 4.53 4.62 -18.26
C LEU A 27 4.49 3.38 -19.16
N ASN A 28 5.66 2.97 -19.62
CA ASN A 28 5.84 1.80 -20.46
C ASN A 28 6.12 0.58 -19.58
N LYS A 29 5.37 -0.51 -19.79
CA LYS A 29 5.57 -1.83 -19.17
C LYS A 29 7.05 -2.21 -19.05
N LYS A 30 7.81 -2.10 -20.15
CA LYS A 30 9.23 -2.46 -20.23
C LYS A 30 10.08 -1.67 -19.23
N GLN A 31 9.79 -0.39 -19.03
CA GLN A 31 10.53 0.46 -18.09
C GLN A 31 10.21 0.07 -16.64
N ILE A 32 8.93 -0.20 -16.34
CA ILE A 32 8.50 -0.66 -15.02
C ILE A 32 9.20 -1.98 -14.71
N GLU A 33 9.09 -2.97 -15.60
CA GLU A 33 9.70 -4.29 -15.43
C GLU A 33 11.22 -4.20 -15.26
N LYS A 34 11.91 -3.38 -16.06
CA LYS A 34 13.35 -3.14 -15.90
C LYS A 34 13.71 -2.58 -14.53
N THR A 35 12.89 -1.66 -14.01
CA THR A 35 13.11 -1.00 -12.71
C THR A 35 13.08 -2.00 -11.55
N ILE A 36 12.16 -2.97 -11.61
CA ILE A 36 11.97 -3.95 -10.53
C ILE A 36 12.64 -5.31 -10.79
N HIS A 37 13.23 -5.50 -11.98
CA HIS A 37 13.77 -6.80 -12.43
C HIS A 37 14.73 -7.42 -11.43
N ARG A 38 15.62 -6.61 -10.84
CA ARG A 38 16.61 -7.03 -9.84
C ARG A 38 15.99 -7.73 -8.62
N TRP A 39 14.71 -7.47 -8.34
CA TRP A 39 14.01 -7.99 -7.17
C TRP A 39 13.09 -9.16 -7.50
N ASN A 40 12.97 -9.58 -8.77
CA ASN A 40 11.99 -10.59 -9.20
C ASN A 40 12.07 -11.91 -8.42
N VAL A 41 13.28 -12.42 -8.15
CA VAL A 41 13.45 -13.67 -7.38
C VAL A 41 12.92 -13.50 -5.96
N ILE A 42 13.26 -12.40 -5.30
CA ILE A 42 12.79 -12.09 -3.94
C ILE A 42 11.28 -11.93 -3.89
N ILE A 43 10.72 -11.20 -4.86
CA ILE A 43 9.29 -10.96 -5.00
C ILE A 43 8.54 -12.27 -5.23
N LYS A 44 9.02 -13.12 -6.15
CA LYS A 44 8.42 -14.43 -6.44
C LYS A 44 8.43 -15.33 -5.20
N ASN A 45 9.55 -15.39 -4.48
CA ASN A 45 9.64 -16.18 -3.25
C ASN A 45 8.69 -15.67 -2.16
N ALA A 46 8.58 -14.34 -1.99
CA ALA A 46 7.64 -13.75 -1.05
C ALA A 46 6.18 -13.97 -1.47
N SER A 47 5.87 -13.86 -2.77
CA SER A 47 4.55 -14.12 -3.34
C SER A 47 4.08 -15.53 -3.02
N ILE A 48 4.92 -16.54 -3.26
CA ILE A 48 4.65 -17.94 -2.93
C ILE A 48 4.48 -18.11 -1.42
N LYS A 49 5.45 -17.62 -0.62
CA LYS A 49 5.47 -17.79 0.83
C LYS A 49 4.22 -17.26 1.52
N TYR A 50 3.73 -16.08 1.12
CA TYR A 50 2.59 -15.43 1.76
C TYR A 50 1.30 -15.56 0.96
N ASN A 51 1.30 -16.29 -0.16
CA ASN A 51 0.15 -16.42 -1.06
C ASN A 51 -0.45 -15.05 -1.46
N VAL A 52 0.42 -14.14 -1.91
CA VAL A 52 0.07 -12.79 -2.36
C VAL A 52 0.43 -12.66 -3.84
N ASP A 53 -0.46 -12.08 -4.64
CA ASP A 53 -0.24 -11.85 -6.07
C ASP A 53 1.06 -11.10 -6.35
N GLU A 54 1.95 -11.72 -7.13
CA GLU A 54 3.24 -11.17 -7.54
C GLU A 54 3.09 -9.80 -8.21
N LYS A 55 2.08 -9.63 -9.08
CA LYS A 55 1.84 -8.35 -9.76
C LYS A 55 1.49 -7.24 -8.79
N LEU A 56 0.77 -7.55 -7.71
CA LEU A 56 0.43 -6.58 -6.68
C LEU A 56 1.68 -6.12 -5.93
N ILE A 57 2.55 -7.04 -5.53
CA ILE A 57 3.82 -6.73 -4.84
C ILE A 57 4.69 -5.83 -5.73
N LYS A 58 4.86 -6.20 -7.00
CA LYS A 58 5.58 -5.41 -8.01
C LYS A 58 5.04 -4.00 -8.15
N SER A 59 3.70 -3.87 -8.23
CA SER A 59 3.03 -2.59 -8.39
C SER A 59 3.22 -1.68 -7.18
N ILE A 60 3.14 -2.24 -5.96
CA ILE A 60 3.38 -1.50 -4.72
C ILE A 60 4.85 -1.05 -4.66
N ILE A 61 5.83 -1.94 -4.90
CA ILE A 61 7.26 -1.56 -4.89
C ILE A 61 7.53 -0.40 -5.85
N TYR A 62 6.99 -0.47 -7.07
CA TYR A 62 7.20 0.58 -8.07
C TYR A 62 6.60 1.92 -7.62
N VAL A 63 5.37 1.93 -7.10
CA VAL A 63 4.71 3.15 -6.62
C VAL A 63 5.38 3.72 -5.38
N GLU A 64 5.87 2.88 -4.48
CA GLU A 64 6.44 3.30 -3.19
C GLU A 64 7.87 3.85 -3.32
N SER A 65 8.71 3.22 -4.14
CA SER A 65 10.15 3.53 -4.18
C SER A 65 10.73 3.60 -5.58
N SER A 66 9.98 3.21 -6.61
CA SER A 66 10.53 2.98 -7.95
C SER A 66 11.78 2.09 -7.92
N GLY A 67 11.78 1.06 -7.05
CA GLY A 67 12.89 0.12 -6.91
C GLY A 67 14.08 0.62 -6.08
N ASN A 68 14.00 1.82 -5.48
CA ASN A 68 15.07 2.37 -4.65
C ASN A 68 15.10 1.75 -3.25
N THR A 69 16.14 0.96 -2.96
CA THR A 69 16.33 0.29 -1.67
C THR A 69 16.63 1.25 -0.53
N PHE A 70 17.11 2.46 -0.82
CA PHE A 70 17.45 3.49 0.17
C PHE A 70 16.35 4.55 0.33
N ALA A 71 15.17 4.34 -0.27
CA ALA A 71 14.06 5.28 -0.16
C ALA A 71 13.64 5.49 1.30
N ARG A 72 13.49 6.74 1.72
CA ARG A 72 12.99 7.13 3.04
C ARG A 72 12.03 8.29 2.90
N SER A 73 10.79 8.11 3.32
CA SER A 73 9.82 9.22 3.36
C SER A 73 10.03 10.12 4.59
N SER A 74 9.45 11.33 4.53
CA SER A 74 9.41 12.27 5.67
C SER A 74 8.75 11.68 6.92
N SER A 75 7.86 10.69 6.75
CA SER A 75 7.19 9.98 7.84
C SER A 75 7.91 8.69 8.27
N ASN A 76 9.19 8.53 7.92
CA ASN A 76 10.04 7.38 8.25
C ASN A 76 9.52 6.02 7.74
N ALA A 77 8.90 6.02 6.56
CA ALA A 77 8.67 4.81 5.79
C ALA A 77 9.95 4.46 5.00
N ILE A 78 10.39 3.20 5.03
CA ILE A 78 11.76 2.80 4.62
C ILE A 78 11.75 1.74 3.51
N GLY A 79 12.66 1.87 2.57
CA GLY A 79 13.02 0.88 1.56
C GLY A 79 11.99 0.67 0.46
N LEU A 80 12.08 -0.49 -0.19
CA LEU A 80 11.37 -0.84 -1.43
C LEU A 80 9.85 -0.71 -1.34
N MET A 81 9.27 -1.17 -0.23
CA MET A 81 7.83 -1.17 0.03
C MET A 81 7.41 -0.09 1.05
N GLN A 82 8.32 0.86 1.36
CA GLN A 82 8.08 1.96 2.30
C GLN A 82 7.45 1.48 3.62
N ILE A 83 8.13 0.57 4.31
CA ILE A 83 7.66 0.02 5.57
C ILE A 83 7.94 1.00 6.70
N LYS A 84 6.91 1.32 7.49
CA LYS A 84 7.05 2.08 8.75
C LYS A 84 7.35 1.11 9.89
N PRO A 85 8.49 1.22 10.59
CA PRO A 85 8.81 0.38 11.75
C PRO A 85 7.70 0.34 12.80
N SER A 86 7.12 1.49 13.14
CA SER A 86 6.12 1.62 14.21
C SER A 86 4.69 1.24 13.82
N ALA A 87 4.46 0.84 12.57
CA ALA A 87 3.15 0.42 12.06
C ALA A 87 3.25 -0.99 11.46
N ALA A 88 3.24 -1.13 10.14
CA ALA A 88 3.33 -2.44 9.47
C ALA A 88 4.51 -3.30 9.95
N GLY A 89 5.67 -2.69 10.24
CA GLY A 89 6.81 -3.41 10.80
C GLY A 89 6.52 -4.02 12.18
N LEU A 90 5.90 -3.25 13.06
CA LEU A 90 5.48 -3.68 14.40
C LEU A 90 4.40 -4.77 14.34
N ASP A 91 3.41 -4.61 13.47
CA ASP A 91 2.33 -5.59 13.29
C ASP A 91 2.90 -6.95 12.85
N ILE A 92 3.82 -6.95 11.88
CA ILE A 92 4.45 -8.18 11.41
C ILE A 92 5.39 -8.78 12.44
N TYR A 93 6.15 -7.97 13.19
CA TYR A 93 7.00 -8.48 14.27
C TYR A 93 6.18 -9.19 15.35
N ARG A 94 5.08 -8.58 15.78
CA ARG A 94 4.13 -9.20 16.72
C ARG A 94 3.54 -10.49 16.16
N LEU A 95 3.14 -10.49 14.88
CA LEU A 95 2.56 -11.66 14.23
C LEU A 95 3.49 -12.88 14.24
N ILE A 96 4.79 -12.67 14.12
CA ILE A 96 5.80 -13.74 14.10
C ILE A 96 6.47 -13.99 15.47
N GLY A 97 5.91 -13.43 16.56
CA GLY A 97 6.42 -13.65 17.91
C GLY A 97 7.73 -12.90 18.23
N LYS A 98 8.17 -11.96 17.39
CA LYS A 98 9.34 -11.12 17.67
C LYS A 98 8.95 -9.96 18.58
N LYS A 99 9.83 -9.65 19.54
CA LYS A 99 9.70 -8.46 20.39
C LYS A 99 10.09 -7.20 19.60
N GLY A 100 9.45 -6.08 19.91
CA GLY A 100 9.80 -4.78 19.33
C GLY A 100 9.35 -4.60 17.88
N LYS A 101 10.16 -3.88 17.10
CA LYS A 101 9.91 -3.50 15.70
C LYS A 101 11.20 -3.62 14.89
N PRO A 102 11.15 -3.77 13.55
CA PRO A 102 12.36 -3.82 12.74
C PRO A 102 13.15 -2.52 12.85
N SER A 103 14.47 -2.63 12.89
CA SER A 103 15.37 -1.47 12.81
C SER A 103 15.35 -0.86 11.41
N ILE A 104 15.75 0.42 11.31
CA ILE A 104 15.87 1.11 10.01
C ILE A 104 16.88 0.38 9.12
N LYS A 105 18.00 -0.09 9.69
CA LYS A 105 19.03 -0.84 8.97
C LYS A 105 18.47 -2.13 8.35
N GLU A 106 17.67 -2.88 9.10
CA GLU A 106 16.99 -4.07 8.58
C GLU A 106 16.03 -3.75 7.44
N LEU A 107 15.31 -2.62 7.51
CA LEU A 107 14.36 -2.24 6.46
C LEU A 107 15.03 -1.75 5.16
N TYR A 108 16.31 -1.39 5.18
CA TYR A 108 17.06 -1.15 3.94
C TYR A 108 17.51 -2.45 3.25
N ASN A 109 17.48 -3.59 3.93
CA ASN A 109 17.74 -4.88 3.30
C ASN A 109 16.54 -5.28 2.41
N PRO A 110 16.73 -5.47 1.08
CA PRO A 110 15.64 -5.74 0.15
C PRO A 110 14.80 -6.97 0.49
N GLN A 111 15.47 -8.06 0.88
CA GLN A 111 14.82 -9.32 1.26
C GLN A 111 13.92 -9.12 2.47
N THR A 112 14.42 -8.47 3.52
CA THR A 112 13.66 -8.19 4.74
C THR A 112 12.50 -7.26 4.47
N ASN A 113 12.73 -6.19 3.72
CA ASN A 113 11.71 -5.20 3.37
C ASN A 113 10.55 -5.83 2.58
N ILE A 114 10.85 -6.59 1.52
CA ILE A 114 9.84 -7.26 0.71
C ILE A 114 9.10 -8.32 1.51
N ASN A 115 9.78 -9.07 2.39
CA ASN A 115 9.11 -10.05 3.25
C ASN A 115 8.12 -9.39 4.21
N ILE A 116 8.52 -8.30 4.88
CA ILE A 116 7.63 -7.60 5.81
C ILE A 116 6.45 -6.98 5.05
N GLY A 117 6.70 -6.29 3.93
CA GLY A 117 5.62 -5.68 3.14
C GLY A 117 4.64 -6.72 2.58
N THR A 118 5.14 -7.84 2.08
CA THR A 118 4.29 -8.91 1.55
C THR A 118 3.52 -9.63 2.67
N SER A 119 4.16 -9.89 3.81
CA SER A 119 3.48 -10.41 5.00
C SER A 119 2.39 -9.46 5.49
N TYR A 120 2.60 -8.15 5.42
CA TYR A 120 1.59 -7.14 5.76
C TYR A 120 0.41 -7.17 4.79
N ILE A 121 0.65 -7.30 3.48
CA ILE A 121 -0.43 -7.52 2.51
C ILE A 121 -1.25 -8.77 2.84
N HIS A 122 -0.57 -9.87 3.18
CA HIS A 122 -1.24 -11.11 3.59
C HIS A 122 -2.08 -10.92 4.86
N LEU A 123 -1.54 -10.25 5.88
CA LEU A 123 -2.26 -9.90 7.11
C LEU A 123 -3.55 -9.13 6.79
N LEU A 124 -3.46 -8.11 5.93
CA LEU A 124 -4.61 -7.33 5.49
C LEU A 124 -5.67 -8.23 4.83
N GLN A 125 -5.28 -9.06 3.87
CA GLN A 125 -6.21 -9.89 3.11
C GLN A 125 -6.85 -11.02 3.92
N LYS A 126 -6.09 -11.65 4.82
CA LYS A 126 -6.50 -12.87 5.52
C LYS A 126 -7.09 -12.62 6.90
N ARG A 127 -6.81 -11.48 7.52
CA ARG A 127 -7.37 -11.12 8.83
C ARG A 127 -8.23 -9.87 8.74
N ASN A 128 -7.66 -8.75 8.35
CA ASN A 128 -8.34 -7.45 8.48
C ASN A 128 -9.50 -7.24 7.51
N LEU A 129 -9.38 -7.77 6.29
CA LEU A 129 -10.36 -7.67 5.21
C LEU A 129 -11.03 -9.01 4.93
N PHE A 130 -10.91 -9.95 5.87
CA PHE A 130 -11.51 -11.26 5.74
C PHE A 130 -13.01 -11.15 5.46
N GLY A 131 -13.50 -11.96 4.52
CA GLY A 131 -14.91 -11.96 4.10
C GLY A 131 -15.22 -11.14 2.86
N ILE A 132 -14.32 -10.27 2.35
CA ILE A 132 -14.50 -9.67 1.01
C ILE A 132 -14.39 -10.78 -0.04
N LYS A 133 -15.49 -11.03 -0.77
CA LYS A 133 -15.61 -12.17 -1.70
C LYS A 133 -15.07 -11.87 -3.10
N ASN A 134 -15.33 -10.66 -3.61
CA ASN A 134 -14.88 -10.27 -4.94
C ASN A 134 -13.35 -10.03 -4.92
N LYS A 135 -12.59 -10.81 -5.68
CA LYS A 135 -11.12 -10.77 -5.70
C LYS A 135 -10.56 -9.41 -6.14
N GLU A 136 -11.23 -8.73 -7.06
CA GLU A 136 -10.82 -7.43 -7.56
C GLU A 136 -11.08 -6.33 -6.51
N ILE A 137 -12.24 -6.36 -5.86
CA ILE A 137 -12.54 -5.48 -4.72
C ILE A 137 -11.59 -5.77 -3.55
N MET A 138 -11.28 -7.03 -3.24
CA MET A 138 -10.28 -7.41 -2.23
C MET A 138 -8.92 -6.77 -2.53
N ARG A 139 -8.46 -6.83 -3.79
CA ARG A 139 -7.22 -6.17 -4.21
C ARG A 139 -7.28 -4.66 -4.01
N TYR A 140 -8.37 -4.00 -4.39
CA TYR A 140 -8.52 -2.54 -4.23
C TYR A 140 -8.61 -2.11 -2.77
N ALA A 141 -9.37 -2.85 -1.95
CA ALA A 141 -9.43 -2.68 -0.51
C ALA A 141 -8.06 -2.86 0.13
N THR A 142 -7.30 -3.88 -0.28
CA THR A 142 -5.92 -4.11 0.18
C THR A 142 -5.03 -2.92 -0.13
N ILE A 143 -5.07 -2.39 -1.36
CA ILE A 143 -4.26 -1.23 -1.78
C ILE A 143 -4.58 0.01 -0.92
N VAL A 144 -5.86 0.30 -0.68
CA VAL A 144 -6.26 1.45 0.15
C VAL A 144 -5.87 1.22 1.62
N ALA A 145 -6.09 0.03 2.16
CA ALA A 145 -5.72 -0.31 3.52
C ALA A 145 -4.20 -0.31 3.74
N TYR A 146 -3.40 -0.61 2.71
CA TYR A 146 -1.94 -0.56 2.79
C TYR A 146 -1.44 0.85 3.10
N VAL A 147 -2.02 1.88 2.46
CA VAL A 147 -1.58 3.28 2.63
C VAL A 147 -2.29 4.01 3.78
N ASN A 148 -3.57 3.71 4.06
CA ASN A 148 -4.38 4.46 5.02
C ASN A 148 -4.85 3.64 6.24
N GLY A 149 -4.62 2.33 6.24
CA GLY A 149 -5.05 1.42 7.30
C GLY A 149 -6.49 0.92 7.11
N THR A 150 -6.74 -0.31 7.57
CA THR A 150 -8.04 -0.99 7.45
C THR A 150 -9.17 -0.20 8.10
N ASN A 151 -8.96 0.35 9.30
CA ASN A 151 -10.01 1.05 10.01
C ASN A 151 -10.47 2.32 9.27
N ALA A 152 -9.55 3.04 8.62
CA ALA A 152 -9.89 4.21 7.83
C ALA A 152 -10.71 3.82 6.59
N LEU A 153 -10.35 2.72 5.94
CA LEU A 153 -11.10 2.16 4.81
C LEU A 153 -12.51 1.72 5.22
N LEU A 154 -12.65 0.87 6.24
CA LEU A 154 -13.93 0.26 6.59
C LEU A 154 -14.95 1.29 7.09
N LYS A 155 -14.50 2.33 7.79
CA LYS A 155 -15.35 3.44 8.28
C LYS A 155 -16.05 4.23 7.18
N ILE A 156 -15.62 4.11 5.93
CA ILE A 156 -16.29 4.70 4.76
C ILE A 156 -17.62 3.98 4.47
N PHE A 157 -17.70 2.70 4.81
CA PHE A 157 -18.86 1.86 4.53
C PHE A 157 -19.77 1.73 5.75
N ALA A 158 -19.21 1.44 6.93
CA ALA A 158 -19.97 1.35 8.18
C ALA A 158 -19.07 1.53 9.42
N LYS A 159 -19.68 1.78 10.58
CA LYS A 159 -18.96 1.83 11.87
C LYS A 159 -18.50 0.44 12.31
N ASN A 160 -19.32 -0.58 12.09
CA ASN A 160 -19.03 -1.96 12.42
C ASN A 160 -18.32 -2.67 11.25
N GLN A 161 -17.32 -3.49 11.54
CA GLN A 161 -16.53 -4.19 10.52
C GLN A 161 -17.37 -5.18 9.70
N ASP A 162 -18.19 -6.02 10.34
CA ASP A 162 -18.99 -7.02 9.64
C ASP A 162 -20.04 -6.37 8.74
N GLU A 163 -20.64 -5.28 9.18
CA GLU A 163 -21.54 -4.46 8.37
C GLU A 163 -20.81 -3.84 7.17
N ALA A 164 -19.61 -3.29 7.38
CA ALA A 164 -18.80 -2.75 6.30
C ALA A 164 -18.48 -3.82 5.25
N ILE A 165 -18.10 -5.04 5.68
CA ILE A 165 -17.83 -6.17 4.78
C ILE A 165 -19.10 -6.62 4.04
N LYS A 166 -20.26 -6.64 4.71
CA LYS A 166 -21.55 -6.94 4.06
C LYS A 166 -21.87 -5.92 2.95
N ILE A 167 -21.69 -4.63 3.22
CA ILE A 167 -21.89 -3.56 2.21
C ILE A 167 -20.89 -3.72 1.07
N ILE A 168 -19.60 -3.94 1.36
CA ILE A 168 -18.57 -4.13 0.34
C ILE A 168 -18.92 -5.31 -0.58
N ASN A 169 -19.49 -6.38 -0.04
CA ASN A 169 -19.89 -7.56 -0.80
C ASN A 169 -21.18 -7.37 -1.63
N SER A 170 -21.99 -6.35 -1.35
CA SER A 170 -23.25 -6.08 -2.08
C SER A 170 -23.11 -5.02 -3.18
N ILE A 171 -21.94 -4.38 -3.30
CA ILE A 171 -21.72 -3.28 -4.25
C ILE A 171 -20.87 -3.69 -5.45
N THR A 172 -21.05 -2.96 -6.56
CA THR A 172 -20.21 -3.09 -7.75
C THR A 172 -18.84 -2.45 -7.57
N ILE A 173 -17.87 -2.82 -8.41
CA ILE A 173 -16.55 -2.16 -8.46
C ILE A 173 -16.68 -0.65 -8.66
N LYS A 174 -17.57 -0.21 -9.58
CA LYS A 174 -17.85 1.22 -9.81
C LYS A 174 -18.30 1.92 -8.54
N LYS A 175 -19.19 1.30 -7.78
CA LYS A 175 -19.70 1.84 -6.51
C LYS A 175 -18.61 1.84 -5.44
N PHE A 176 -17.76 0.81 -5.38
CA PHE A 176 -16.59 0.77 -4.49
C PHE A 176 -15.68 1.99 -4.73
N PHE A 177 -15.33 2.31 -5.99
CA PHE A 177 -14.56 3.52 -6.31
C PHE A 177 -15.26 4.81 -5.88
N GLN A 178 -16.60 4.89 -6.00
CA GLN A 178 -17.35 6.05 -5.52
C GLN A 178 -17.25 6.21 -4.00
N TYR A 179 -17.24 5.12 -3.22
CA TYR A 179 -16.99 5.17 -1.78
C TYR A 179 -15.57 5.65 -1.48
N ILE A 180 -14.55 5.10 -2.16
CA ILE A 180 -13.16 5.52 -1.93
C ILE A 180 -12.95 7.01 -2.22
N LYS A 181 -13.65 7.59 -3.22
CA LYS A 181 -13.61 9.04 -3.49
C LYS A 181 -14.14 9.89 -2.34
N LYS A 182 -14.96 9.34 -1.45
CA LYS A 182 -15.46 10.02 -0.24
C LYS A 182 -14.52 9.87 0.96
N HIS A 183 -13.42 9.12 0.83
CA HIS A 183 -12.45 8.99 1.91
C HIS A 183 -11.94 10.40 2.31
N PRO A 184 -11.83 10.73 3.61
CA PRO A 184 -11.32 12.02 4.06
C PRO A 184 -9.92 12.40 3.54
N SER A 185 -9.14 11.41 3.08
CA SER A 185 -7.79 11.59 2.58
C SER A 185 -7.78 11.35 1.08
N LYS A 186 -7.41 12.37 0.31
CA LYS A 186 -7.16 12.25 -1.14
C LYS A 186 -6.04 11.26 -1.46
N GLN A 187 -5.20 10.92 -0.46
CA GLN A 187 -4.16 9.91 -0.61
C GLN A 187 -4.74 8.54 -0.96
N ALA A 188 -5.90 8.17 -0.40
CA ALA A 188 -6.53 6.86 -0.62
C ALA A 188 -6.87 6.64 -2.10
N SER A 189 -7.60 7.60 -2.70
CA SER A 189 -7.97 7.53 -4.12
C SER A 189 -6.74 7.63 -5.02
N ASN A 190 -5.83 8.57 -4.75
CA ASN A 190 -4.66 8.79 -5.59
C ASN A 190 -3.71 7.59 -5.59
N TYR A 191 -3.49 6.98 -4.42
CA TYR A 191 -2.66 5.80 -4.29
C TYR A 191 -3.28 4.59 -4.99
N LEU A 192 -4.59 4.38 -4.80
CA LEU A 192 -5.34 3.34 -5.51
C LEU A 192 -5.19 3.46 -7.03
N GLU A 193 -5.40 4.65 -7.58
CA GLU A 193 -5.28 4.90 -9.03
C GLU A 193 -3.85 4.63 -9.55
N LYS A 194 -2.82 5.07 -8.82
CA LYS A 194 -1.41 4.84 -9.19
C LYS A 194 -1.07 3.35 -9.22
N VAL A 195 -1.42 2.61 -8.16
CA VAL A 195 -1.11 1.17 -8.08
C VAL A 195 -1.90 0.39 -9.13
N ILE A 196 -3.19 0.68 -9.35
CA ILE A 196 -3.99 0.01 -10.39
C ILE A 196 -3.43 0.28 -11.78
N LYS A 197 -3.01 1.52 -12.07
CA LYS A 197 -2.41 1.86 -13.36
C LYS A 197 -1.17 1.00 -13.62
N VAL A 198 -0.28 0.87 -12.64
CA VAL A 198 0.92 0.02 -12.74
C VAL A 198 0.52 -1.46 -12.88
N TYR A 199 -0.40 -1.93 -12.04
CA TYR A 199 -0.87 -3.32 -12.03
C TYR A 199 -1.46 -3.78 -13.37
N LYS A 200 -2.19 -2.90 -14.06
CA LYS A 200 -2.76 -3.18 -15.38
C LYS A 200 -1.71 -3.18 -16.50
N LEU A 201 -0.59 -2.50 -16.32
CA LEU A 201 0.46 -2.40 -17.33
C LEU A 201 1.40 -3.61 -17.33
N ILE A 202 1.63 -4.24 -16.17
CA ILE A 202 2.57 -5.36 -16.02
C ILE A 202 1.86 -6.70 -16.10
#